data_AF-A0A1T4XR04-F1
#
_entry.id   AF-A0A1T4XR04-F1
#
_cell.length_a   1.000
_cell.length_b   1.000
_cell.length_c   1.000
_cell.angle_alpha   90.00
_cell.angle_beta   90.00
_cell.angle_gamma   90.00
#
_symmetry.space_group_name_H-M   'P 1'
#
loop_
_entity.id
_entity.type
_entity.pdbx_description
1 polymer ?
#
loop_
_entity_poly.entity_id
_entity_poly.type
_entity_poly.pdbx_seq_one_letter_code
_entity_poly.pdbx_strand_id
1 'polypeptide(L)'
;MQGNGIQRLAEAFINESASAARCEVAALRARAEGRPQAARLLNALAVAQKVHADKALMILRGKLGDTDANLDELLEGLDQSATHYQEALTCLECATGPANGFLDQFRRTARNHAGLVRQVDERAPSAYQVCTVCGFVARENAPERCPVCDAVPERFACVD
;
A
#
# COMPACT_ATOMS: atom_id res chain seq x y z
N MET A 1 16.49 -15.75 28.83
CA MET A 1 16.28 -15.31 27.43
C MET A 1 15.51 -14.00 27.42
N GLN A 2 16.17 -12.87 27.72
CA GLN A 2 15.57 -11.54 27.53
C GLN A 2 16.01 -11.06 26.13
N GLY A 3 15.30 -11.53 25.10
CA GLY A 3 15.60 -11.23 23.71
C GLY A 3 14.72 -10.09 23.20
N ASN A 4 15.35 -8.92 23.05
CA ASN A 4 14.96 -7.68 22.36
C ASN A 4 13.44 -7.45 22.14
N GLY A 5 12.79 -6.79 23.10
CA GLY A 5 11.37 -6.42 23.00
C GLY A 5 11.02 -5.57 21.78
N ILE A 6 11.94 -4.74 21.28
CA ILE A 6 11.73 -3.91 20.08
C ILE A 6 11.69 -4.78 18.82
N GLN A 7 12.58 -5.77 18.70
CA GLN A 7 12.56 -6.69 17.56
C GLN A 7 11.23 -7.48 17.52
N ARG A 8 10.78 -8.01 18.66
CA ARG A 8 9.51 -8.73 18.75
C ARG A 8 8.32 -7.84 18.40
N LEU A 9 8.41 -6.55 18.73
CA LEU A 9 7.38 -5.58 18.38
C LEU A 9 7.37 -5.26 16.88
N ALA A 10 8.55 -5.16 16.24
CA ALA A 10 8.66 -5.04 14.79
C ALA A 10 8.10 -6.28 14.06
N GLU A 11 8.40 -7.48 14.56
CA GLU A 11 7.81 -8.72 14.07
C GLU A 11 6.27 -8.72 14.21
N ALA A 12 5.76 -8.24 15.34
CA ALA A 12 4.31 -8.08 15.55
C ALA A 12 3.70 -7.11 14.53
N PHE A 13 4.30 -5.93 14.31
CA PHE A 13 3.84 -4.96 13.32
C PHE A 13 3.74 -5.58 11.92
N ILE A 14 4.77 -6.31 11.48
CA ILE A 14 4.80 -6.98 10.17
C ILE A 14 3.69 -8.04 10.09
N ASN A 15 3.57 -8.88 11.12
CA ASN A 15 2.60 -9.98 11.15
C ASN A 15 1.17 -9.47 11.11
N GLU A 16 0.85 -8.44 11.89
CA GLU A 16 -0.50 -7.87 11.97
C GLU A 16 -0.86 -7.09 10.70
N SER A 17 0.09 -6.33 10.13
CA SER A 17 -0.10 -5.65 8.84
C SER A 17 -0.40 -6.65 7.72
N ALA A 18 0.37 -7.75 7.65
CA ALA A 18 0.13 -8.80 6.67
C ALA A 18 -1.19 -9.56 6.96
N SER A 19 -1.58 -9.70 8.22
CA SER A 19 -2.84 -10.34 8.62
C SER A 19 -4.06 -9.52 8.20
N ALA A 20 -3.99 -8.20 8.36
CA ALA A 20 -5.02 -7.27 7.87
C ALA A 20 -5.22 -7.43 6.36
N ALA A 21 -4.14 -7.34 5.57
CA ALA A 21 -4.19 -7.48 4.12
C ALA A 21 -4.74 -8.85 3.67
N ARG A 22 -4.33 -9.95 4.33
CA ARG A 22 -4.89 -11.29 4.05
C ARG A 22 -6.39 -11.35 4.30
N CYS A 23 -6.87 -10.73 5.39
CA CYS A 23 -8.29 -10.69 5.73
C CYS A 23 -9.10 -9.90 4.70
N GLU A 24 -8.60 -8.76 4.22
CA GLU A 24 -9.25 -7.95 3.17
C GLU A 24 -9.42 -8.73 1.86
N VAL A 25 -8.34 -9.36 1.38
CA VAL A 25 -8.37 -10.19 0.16
C VAL A 25 -9.33 -11.37 0.33
N ALA A 26 -9.30 -12.05 1.49
CA ALA A 26 -10.22 -13.13 1.78
C ALA A 26 -11.69 -12.65 1.83
N ALA A 27 -11.95 -11.43 2.32
CA ALA A 27 -13.29 -10.86 2.34
C ALA A 27 -13.82 -10.57 0.93
N LEU A 28 -12.97 -10.11 0.01
CA LEU A 28 -13.33 -9.97 -1.41
C LEU A 28 -13.70 -11.32 -2.02
N ARG A 29 -12.92 -12.37 -1.74
CA ARG A 29 -13.23 -13.73 -2.20
C ARG A 29 -14.55 -14.24 -1.64
N ALA A 30 -14.79 -14.08 -0.34
CA ALA A 30 -16.04 -14.49 0.29
C ALA A 30 -17.27 -13.77 -0.29
N ARG A 31 -17.14 -12.49 -0.69
CA ARG A 31 -18.20 -11.77 -1.42
C ARG A 31 -18.45 -12.40 -2.79
N ALA A 32 -17.41 -12.66 -3.56
CA ALA A 32 -17.52 -13.28 -4.88
C ALA A 32 -18.15 -14.68 -4.83
N GLU A 33 -17.95 -15.41 -3.72
CA GLU A 33 -18.56 -16.73 -3.46
C GLU A 33 -19.99 -16.66 -2.89
N GLY A 34 -20.57 -15.46 -2.71
CA GLY A 34 -21.91 -15.31 -2.15
C GLY A 34 -21.99 -15.64 -0.66
N ARG A 35 -20.89 -15.45 0.10
CA ARG A 35 -20.80 -15.72 1.56
C ARG A 35 -20.77 -14.41 2.36
N PRO A 36 -21.90 -13.67 2.47
CA PRO A 36 -21.90 -12.31 3.00
C PRO A 36 -21.49 -12.22 4.48
N GLN A 37 -21.86 -13.20 5.32
CA GLN A 37 -21.48 -13.20 6.74
C GLN A 37 -19.98 -13.47 6.93
N ALA A 38 -19.40 -14.38 6.15
CA ALA A 38 -17.96 -14.61 6.17
C ALA A 38 -17.19 -13.36 5.70
N ALA A 39 -17.65 -12.72 4.64
CA ALA A 39 -17.07 -11.46 4.19
C ALA A 39 -17.11 -10.37 5.26
N ARG A 40 -18.24 -10.20 5.96
CA ARG A 40 -18.38 -9.24 7.07
C ARG A 40 -17.40 -9.54 8.20
N LEU A 41 -17.30 -10.81 8.63
CA LEU A 41 -16.35 -11.22 9.66
C LEU A 41 -14.91 -10.93 9.24
N LEU A 42 -14.54 -11.27 8.01
CA LEU A 42 -13.18 -11.05 7.50
C LEU A 42 -12.83 -9.55 7.42
N ASN A 43 -13.76 -8.68 7.01
CA ASN A 43 -13.50 -7.22 7.08
C ASN A 43 -13.35 -6.75 8.54
N ALA A 44 -14.18 -7.23 9.45
CA ALA A 44 -14.07 -6.87 10.87
C ALA A 44 -12.72 -7.29 11.46
N LEU A 45 -12.24 -8.49 11.09
CA LEU A 45 -10.92 -8.97 11.48
C LEU A 45 -9.81 -8.14 10.84
N ALA A 46 -9.92 -7.75 9.57
CA ALA A 46 -8.95 -6.86 8.93
C ALA A 46 -8.78 -5.54 9.70
N VAL A 47 -9.89 -4.90 10.07
CA VAL A 47 -9.89 -3.69 10.89
C VAL A 47 -9.24 -3.95 12.25
N ALA A 48 -9.57 -5.07 12.91
CA ALA A 48 -8.98 -5.43 14.20
C ALA A 48 -7.45 -5.62 14.13
N GLN A 49 -6.95 -6.30 13.10
CA GLN A 49 -5.50 -6.47 12.93
C GLN A 49 -4.79 -5.17 12.57
N LYS A 50 -5.44 -4.29 11.80
CA LYS A 50 -4.92 -2.94 11.56
C LYS A 50 -4.77 -2.16 12.87
N VAL A 51 -5.73 -2.24 13.79
CA VAL A 51 -5.60 -1.62 15.13
C VAL A 51 -4.39 -2.16 15.91
N HIS A 52 -4.08 -3.45 15.79
CA HIS A 52 -2.87 -4.01 16.40
C HIS A 52 -1.59 -3.49 15.72
N ALA A 53 -1.56 -3.46 14.39
CA ALA A 53 -0.45 -2.93 13.61
C ALA A 53 -0.18 -1.45 13.93
N ASP A 54 -1.22 -0.62 13.97
CA ASP A 54 -1.12 0.82 14.27
C ASP A 54 -0.52 1.05 15.66
N LYS A 55 -0.95 0.28 16.67
CA LYS A 55 -0.38 0.36 18.03
C LYS A 55 1.09 -0.05 18.07
N ALA A 56 1.45 -1.13 17.38
CA ALA A 56 2.84 -1.57 17.31
C ALA A 56 3.71 -0.51 16.62
N LEU A 57 3.24 0.06 15.50
CA LEU A 57 3.92 1.11 14.78
C LEU A 57 4.10 2.37 15.62
N MET A 58 3.07 2.82 16.36
CA MET A 58 3.16 3.98 17.23
C MET A 58 4.24 3.81 18.31
N ILE A 59 4.40 2.60 18.87
CA ILE A 59 5.45 2.33 19.86
C ILE A 59 6.83 2.27 19.20
N LEU A 60 6.95 1.68 18.00
CA LEU A 60 8.22 1.58 17.27
C LEU A 60 8.72 2.93 16.76
N ARG A 61 7.83 3.72 16.17
CA ARG A 61 8.13 5.05 15.60
C ARG A 61 8.27 6.11 16.68
N GLY A 62 7.63 5.92 17.83
CA GLY A 62 7.62 6.89 18.92
C GLY A 62 6.74 8.09 18.58
N LYS A 63 7.24 9.30 18.88
CA LYS A 63 6.47 10.54 18.67
C LYS A 63 6.34 10.82 17.18
N LEU A 64 5.09 10.95 16.70
CA LEU A 64 4.82 11.41 15.34
C LEU A 64 5.30 12.84 15.14
N GLY A 65 5.90 13.09 13.98
CA GLY A 65 6.17 14.44 13.49
C GLY A 65 4.88 15.16 13.09
N ASP A 66 5.02 16.43 12.72
CA ASP A 66 3.95 17.15 12.03
C ASP A 66 3.72 16.59 10.61
N THR A 67 2.69 17.09 9.92
CA THR A 67 2.32 16.59 8.59
C THR A 67 3.47 16.66 7.60
N ASP A 68 4.23 17.76 7.60
CA ASP A 68 5.38 17.94 6.70
C ASP A 68 6.45 16.88 6.96
N ALA A 69 6.83 16.66 8.21
CA ALA A 69 7.78 15.59 8.56
C ALA A 69 7.28 14.19 8.19
N ASN A 70 5.97 13.95 8.31
CA ASN A 70 5.37 12.68 7.89
C ASN A 70 5.40 12.49 6.37
N LEU A 71 5.21 13.56 5.59
CA LEU A 71 5.28 13.54 4.14
C LEU A 71 6.72 13.35 3.65
N ASP A 72 7.70 13.97 4.31
CA ASP A 72 9.12 13.78 4.00
C ASP A 72 9.57 12.34 4.27
N GLU A 73 9.20 11.75 5.40
CA GLU A 73 9.49 10.34 5.71
C GLU A 73 8.84 9.39 4.69
N LEU A 74 7.58 9.67 4.30
CA LEU A 74 6.90 8.91 3.26
C LEU A 74 7.61 9.04 1.91
N LEU A 75 8.04 10.24 1.53
CA LEU A 75 8.74 10.48 0.28
C LEU A 75 10.05 9.70 0.21
N GLU A 76 10.85 9.73 1.29
CA GLU A 76 12.09 8.97 1.39
C GLU A 76 11.82 7.47 1.25
N GLY A 77 10.84 6.93 1.97
CA GLY A 77 10.47 5.52 1.88
C GLY A 77 10.01 5.08 0.49
N LEU A 78 9.28 5.95 -0.22
CA LEU A 78 8.83 5.70 -1.60
C LEU A 78 10.02 5.71 -2.59
N ASP A 79 10.96 6.66 -2.46
CA ASP A 79 12.16 6.72 -3.30
C ASP A 79 13.09 5.52 -3.04
N GLN A 80 13.25 5.10 -1.77
CA GLN A 80 13.97 3.89 -1.40
C GLN A 80 13.31 2.64 -2.01
N SER A 81 11.99 2.52 -1.93
CA SER A 81 11.23 1.41 -2.51
C SER A 81 11.39 1.34 -4.03
N ALA A 82 11.29 2.48 -4.73
CA ALA A 82 11.49 2.54 -6.16
C ALA A 82 12.91 2.12 -6.58
N THR A 83 13.92 2.51 -5.81
CA THR A 83 15.32 2.08 -6.01
C THR A 83 15.47 0.59 -5.78
N HIS A 84 14.94 0.06 -4.68
CA HIS A 84 14.98 -1.36 -4.36
C HIS A 84 14.34 -2.22 -5.46
N TYR A 85 13.17 -1.83 -5.97
CA TYR A 85 12.53 -2.55 -7.07
C TYR A 85 13.31 -2.46 -8.38
N GLN A 86 13.99 -1.35 -8.65
CA GLN A 86 14.89 -1.23 -9.80
C GLN A 86 16.07 -2.20 -9.71
N GLU A 87 16.71 -2.31 -8.55
CA GLU A 87 17.80 -3.26 -8.32
C GLU A 87 17.33 -4.71 -8.44
N ALA A 88 16.17 -5.03 -7.87
CA ALA A 88 15.57 -6.34 -7.98
C ALA A 88 15.27 -6.72 -9.45
N LEU A 89 14.77 -5.77 -10.25
CA LEU A 89 14.56 -5.98 -11.68
C LEU A 89 15.86 -6.28 -12.43
N THR A 90 16.94 -5.55 -12.14
CA THR A 90 18.26 -5.80 -12.74
C THR A 90 18.80 -7.19 -12.38
N CYS A 91 18.62 -7.64 -11.14
CA CYS A 91 18.97 -9.01 -10.72
C CYS A 91 18.13 -10.09 -11.42
N LEU A 92 16.92 -9.75 -11.87
CA LEU A 92 15.98 -10.66 -12.53
C LEU A 92 15.98 -10.53 -14.06
N GLU A 93 16.90 -9.78 -14.66
CA GLU A 93 17.00 -9.63 -16.12
C GLU A 93 17.18 -10.98 -16.86
N CYS A 94 17.77 -11.97 -16.18
CA CYS A 94 17.92 -13.34 -16.68
C CYS A 94 16.77 -14.29 -16.30
N ALA A 95 15.83 -13.85 -15.45
CA ALA A 95 14.71 -14.64 -14.97
C ALA A 95 13.44 -14.28 -15.76
N THR A 96 12.73 -15.29 -16.24
CA THR A 96 11.42 -15.10 -16.89
C THR A 96 10.31 -15.42 -15.89
N GLY A 97 9.32 -14.53 -15.77
CA GLY A 97 8.17 -14.78 -14.91
C GLY A 97 7.34 -13.53 -14.59
N PRO A 98 6.16 -13.71 -13.97
CA PRO A 98 5.26 -12.63 -13.61
C PRO A 98 5.87 -11.67 -12.58
N ALA A 99 6.90 -12.10 -11.83
CA ALA A 99 7.60 -11.30 -10.84
C ALA A 99 8.20 -10.00 -11.44
N ASN A 100 8.80 -10.06 -12.63
CA ASN A 100 9.36 -8.87 -13.29
C ASN A 100 8.28 -7.84 -13.59
N GLY A 101 7.13 -8.31 -14.10
CA GLY A 101 5.99 -7.43 -14.37
C GLY A 101 5.46 -6.75 -13.10
N PHE A 102 5.34 -7.50 -11.99
CA PHE A 102 4.86 -6.92 -10.73
C PHE A 102 5.86 -5.96 -10.08
N LEU A 103 7.16 -6.27 -10.08
CA LEU A 103 8.18 -5.38 -9.54
C LEU A 103 8.29 -4.09 -10.36
N ASP A 104 8.14 -4.16 -11.68
CA ASP A 104 8.03 -2.97 -12.52
C ASP A 104 6.80 -2.12 -12.17
N GLN A 105 5.65 -2.75 -11.98
CA GLN A 105 4.44 -2.04 -11.56
C GLN A 105 4.65 -1.34 -10.21
N PHE A 106 5.22 -2.03 -9.21
CA PHE A 106 5.49 -1.45 -7.89
C PHE A 106 6.48 -0.29 -7.95
N ARG A 107 7.55 -0.41 -8.77
CA ARG A 107 8.49 0.69 -9.02
C ARG A 107 7.78 1.91 -9.61
N ARG A 108 6.91 1.70 -10.60
CA ARG A 108 6.21 2.79 -11.31
C ARG A 108 5.16 3.45 -10.42
N THR A 109 4.48 2.70 -9.57
CA THR A 109 3.49 3.24 -8.62
C THR A 109 4.17 3.98 -7.47
N ALA A 110 5.28 3.47 -6.93
CA ALA A 110 6.09 4.20 -5.95
C ALA A 110 6.54 5.57 -6.47
N ARG A 111 6.98 5.66 -7.74
CA ARG A 111 7.31 6.95 -8.39
C ARG A 111 6.09 7.87 -8.54
N ASN A 112 4.93 7.33 -8.89
CA ASN A 112 3.68 8.08 -8.96
C ASN A 112 3.30 8.63 -7.57
N HIS A 113 3.35 7.81 -6.52
CA HIS A 113 3.07 8.24 -5.14
C HIS A 113 4.04 9.33 -4.69
N ALA A 114 5.34 9.16 -4.94
CA ALA A 114 6.35 10.17 -4.61
C ALA A 114 6.09 11.50 -5.33
N GLY A 115 5.66 11.44 -6.61
CA GLY A 115 5.23 12.62 -7.36
C GLY A 115 4.02 13.32 -6.73
N LEU A 116 3.05 12.56 -6.20
CA LEU A 116 1.89 13.13 -5.51
C LEU A 116 2.27 13.82 -4.20
N VAL A 117 3.13 13.20 -3.40
CA VAL A 117 3.63 13.77 -2.13
C VAL A 117 4.36 15.09 -2.40
N ARG A 118 5.27 15.15 -3.38
CA ARG A 118 6.00 16.38 -3.76
C ARG A 118 5.11 17.53 -4.23
N GLN A 119 3.88 17.22 -4.68
CA GLN A 119 2.96 18.19 -5.29
C GLN A 119 1.68 18.35 -4.45
N VAL A 120 1.67 17.91 -3.19
CA VAL A 120 0.49 18.10 -2.34
C VAL A 120 0.23 19.59 -2.17
N ASP A 121 -1.03 19.99 -2.37
CA ASP A 121 -1.48 21.37 -2.18
C ASP A 121 -2.71 21.32 -1.29
N GLU A 122 -2.56 21.68 0.00
CA GLU A 122 -3.65 21.67 0.97
C GLU A 122 -4.81 22.61 0.61
N ARG A 123 -4.59 23.55 -0.32
CA ARG A 123 -5.63 24.50 -0.77
C ARG A 123 -6.49 23.96 -1.90
N ALA A 124 -6.03 22.89 -2.57
CA ALA A 124 -6.71 22.31 -3.72
C ALA A 124 -7.52 21.08 -3.27
N PRO A 125 -8.87 21.12 -3.29
CA PRO A 125 -9.66 19.92 -3.03
C PRO A 125 -9.38 18.91 -4.13
N SER A 126 -8.65 17.85 -3.78
CA SER A 126 -8.28 16.79 -4.71
C SER A 126 -8.97 15.51 -4.27
N ALA A 127 -9.89 14.99 -5.08
CA ALA A 127 -10.30 13.60 -4.96
C ALA A 127 -9.15 12.71 -5.46
N TYR A 128 -8.87 11.60 -4.77
CA TYR A 128 -7.87 10.64 -5.23
C TYR A 128 -8.56 9.40 -5.77
N GLN A 129 -8.23 9.04 -7.01
CA GLN A 129 -8.74 7.84 -7.68
C GLN A 129 -7.63 6.79 -7.72
N VAL A 130 -7.85 5.64 -7.09
CA VAL A 130 -6.85 4.57 -6.97
C VAL A 130 -7.20 3.42 -7.90
N CYS A 131 -6.28 3.05 -8.79
CA CYS A 131 -6.39 1.86 -9.61
C CYS A 131 -6.34 0.61 -8.71
N THR A 132 -7.43 -0.15 -8.65
CA THR A 132 -7.56 -1.35 -7.82
C THR A 132 -6.82 -2.57 -8.40
N VAL A 133 -6.09 -2.39 -9.51
CA VAL A 133 -5.29 -3.45 -10.15
C VAL A 133 -3.82 -3.31 -9.78
N CYS A 134 -3.23 -2.12 -9.94
CA CYS A 134 -1.80 -1.91 -9.70
C CYS A 134 -1.48 -0.87 -8.61
N GLY A 135 -2.47 -0.11 -8.12
CA GLY A 135 -2.27 0.93 -7.10
C GLY A 135 -1.79 2.29 -7.62
N PHE A 136 -1.89 2.56 -8.92
CA PHE A 136 -1.67 3.91 -9.46
C PHE A 136 -2.71 4.87 -8.91
N VAL A 137 -2.30 6.08 -8.52
CA VAL A 137 -3.18 7.11 -7.97
C VAL A 137 -3.24 8.29 -8.93
N ALA A 138 -4.46 8.61 -9.38
CA ALA A 138 -4.78 9.79 -10.18
C ALA A 138 -5.37 10.88 -9.29
N ARG A 139 -5.09 12.15 -9.65
CA ARG A 139 -5.78 13.31 -9.08
C ARG A 139 -7.07 13.55 -9.83
N GLU A 140 -8.13 13.86 -9.09
CA GLU A 140 -9.48 14.20 -9.55
C GLU A 140 -10.21 13.07 -10.27
N ASN A 141 -9.74 12.68 -11.47
CA ASN A 141 -10.46 11.80 -12.38
C ASN A 141 -9.63 10.56 -12.75
N ALA A 142 -10.30 9.42 -12.90
CA ALA A 142 -9.69 8.21 -13.43
C ALA A 142 -9.33 8.42 -14.93
N PRO A 143 -8.11 8.07 -15.36
CA PRO A 143 -7.72 8.16 -16.76
C PRO A 143 -8.44 7.11 -17.62
N GLU A 144 -8.57 7.34 -18.92
CA GLU A 144 -9.15 6.36 -19.88
C GLU A 144 -8.44 5.01 -19.84
N ARG A 145 -7.12 5.03 -19.60
CA ARG A 145 -6.29 3.86 -19.38
C ARG A 145 -5.31 4.14 -18.25
N CYS A 146 -5.18 3.19 -17.32
CA CYS A 146 -4.16 3.27 -16.30
C CYS A 146 -2.77 3.32 -16.96
N PRO A 147 -1.96 4.36 -16.72
CA PRO A 147 -0.66 4.49 -17.37
C PRO A 147 0.31 3.37 -16.95
N VAL A 148 0.04 2.68 -15.84
CA VAL A 148 0.89 1.60 -15.31
C VAL A 148 0.47 0.23 -15.87
N CYS A 149 -0.80 -0.14 -15.76
CA CYS A 149 -1.26 -1.51 -16.06
C CYS A 149 -2.37 -1.58 -17.13
N ASP A 150 -2.68 -0.48 -17.81
CA ASP A 150 -3.70 -0.38 -18.88
C ASP A 150 -5.15 -0.71 -18.48
N ALA A 151 -5.42 -0.78 -17.17
CA ALA A 151 -6.76 -0.99 -16.64
C ALA A 151 -7.70 0.16 -17.04
N VAL A 152 -8.96 -0.20 -17.30
CA VAL A 152 -10.06 0.72 -17.65
C VAL A 152 -10.53 1.54 -16.44
N PRO A 153 -11.25 2.67 -16.64
CA PRO A 153 -11.67 3.57 -15.56
C PRO A 153 -12.51 2.91 -14.46
N GLU A 154 -13.28 1.87 -14.79
CA GLU A 154 -14.11 1.12 -13.81
C GLU A 154 -13.29 0.34 -12.79
N ARG A 155 -11.96 0.25 -13.01
CA ARG A 155 -11.01 -0.32 -12.06
C ARG A 155 -10.38 0.76 -11.16
N PHE A 156 -10.93 1.96 -11.11
CA PHE A 156 -10.55 2.99 -10.17
C PHE A 156 -11.60 3.13 -9.07
N ALA A 157 -11.12 3.23 -7.83
CA ALA A 157 -11.95 3.54 -6.66
C ALA A 157 -11.61 4.94 -6.16
N CYS A 158 -12.64 5.74 -5.90
CA CYS A 158 -12.50 7.03 -5.22
C CYS A 158 -12.17 6.78 -3.74
N VAL A 159 -11.18 7.49 -3.22
CA VAL A 159 -10.77 7.45 -1.82
C VAL A 159 -10.83 8.87 -1.28
N ASP A 160 -11.54 9.02 -0.15
CA ASP A 160 -11.67 10.26 0.61
C ASP A 160 -10.76 10.24 1.84
#